data_AF-A0A1M7L7R8-F1
#
_entry.id   AF-A0A1M7L7R8-F1
#
_cell.length_a   1.000
_cell.length_b   1.000
_cell.length_c   1.000
_cell.angle_alpha   90.00
_cell.angle_beta   90.00
_cell.angle_gamma   90.00
#
_symmetry.space_group_name_H-M   'P 1'
#
loop_
_entity.id
_entity.type
_entity.pdbx_description
1 polymer ?
#
loop_
_entity_poly.entity_id
_entity_poly.type
_entity_poly.pdbx_seq_one_letter_code
_entity_poly.pdbx_strand_id
1 'polypeptide(L)' 'MKSKFVLAAALAAIAGLSACAQQEEPAEPVVIAEPVYDKYGNVVE' A
#
# COMPACT_ATOMS: atom_id res chain seq x y z
N MET A 1 -3.20 37.97 18.27
CA MET A 1 -3.38 37.47 16.89
C MET A 1 -2.38 36.38 16.50
N LYS A 2 -1.09 36.46 16.89
CA LYS A 2 -0.03 35.49 16.55
C LYS A 2 -0.32 34.01 16.94
N SER A 3 -0.93 33.77 18.10
CA SER A 3 -1.24 32.41 18.60
C SER A 3 -2.20 31.61 17.71
N LYS A 4 -3.14 32.27 17.03
CA LYS A 4 -4.13 31.60 16.15
C LYS A 4 -3.47 31.02 14.90
N PHE A 5 -2.44 31.70 14.38
CA PHE A 5 -1.67 31.25 13.23
C PHE A 5 -0.75 30.08 13.58
N VAL A 6 -0.18 30.08 14.79
CA VAL A 6 0.63 28.95 15.29
C VAL A 6 -0.21 27.69 15.44
N LEU A 7 -1.43 27.82 15.96
CA LEU A 7 -2.33 26.69 16.13
C LEU A 7 -2.82 26.11 14.79
N ALA A 8 -3.12 26.98 13.82
CA ALA A 8 -3.48 26.57 12.46
C ALA A 8 -2.32 25.84 11.74
N ALA A 9 -1.09 26.33 11.90
CA ALA A 9 0.10 25.68 11.34
C ALA A 9 0.34 24.30 11.96
N ALA A 10 0.14 24.15 13.28
CA ALA A 10 0.27 22.87 13.97
C ALA A 10 -0.77 21.85 13.48
N LEU A 11 -2.02 22.27 13.30
CA LEU A 11 -3.09 21.41 12.76
C LEU A 11 -2.81 20.96 11.33
N ALA A 12 -2.34 21.87 10.46
CA ALA A 12 -1.97 21.53 9.10
C ALA A 12 -0.81 20.54 9.03
N ALA A 13 0.18 20.67 9.91
CA ALA A 13 1.32 19.74 9.99
C ALA A 13 0.87 18.33 10.41
N ILE A 14 -0.01 18.20 11.40
CA ILE A 14 -0.51 16.90 11.87
C ILE A 14 -1.30 16.19 10.77
N ALA A 15 -2.18 16.92 10.05
CA ALA A 15 -2.95 16.37 8.93
C ALA A 15 -2.06 15.90 7.77
N GLY A 16 -0.98 16.64 7.47
CA GLY A 16 -0.01 16.24 6.44
C GLY A 16 0.79 15.00 6.81
N LEU A 17 1.15 14.84 8.10
CA LEU A 17 1.91 13.68 8.59
C LEU A 17 1.08 12.39 8.61
N SER A 18 -0.24 12.48 8.86
CA SER A 18 -1.13 11.30 8.81
C SER A 18 -1.31 10.72 7.41
N ALA A 19 -1.09 11.51 6.35
CA ALA A 19 -1.24 11.04 4.96
C ALA A 19 -0.16 10.02 4.54
N CYS A 20 1.02 10.03 5.16
CA CYS A 20 2.09 9.08 4.86
C CYS A 20 1.97 7.76 5.63
N ALA A 21 1.26 7.74 6.76
CA ALA A 21 1.12 6.53 7.59
C ALA A 21 0.04 5.56 7.08
N GLN A 22 -0.86 6.03 6.22
CA GLN A 22 -1.98 5.26 5.69
C GLN A 22 -1.68 4.68 4.29
N GLN A 23 -0.41 4.52 3.94
CA GLN A 23 -0.05 3.79 2.72
C GLN A 23 -0.50 2.35 2.90
N GLU A 24 -1.62 2.02 2.27
CA GLU A 24 -2.17 0.68 2.19
C GLU A 24 -1.07 -0.24 1.68
N GLU A 25 -0.79 -1.30 2.45
CA GLU A 25 0.20 -2.29 2.06
C GLU A 25 -0.25 -2.86 0.71
N PRO A 26 0.62 -2.88 -0.32
CA PRO A 26 0.26 -3.45 -1.60
C PRO A 26 -0.25 -4.87 -1.37
N ALA A 27 -1.45 -5.17 -1.88
CA ALA A 27 -1.99 -6.52 -1.84
C ALA A 27 -0.91 -7.48 -2.35
N GLU A 28 -0.69 -8.57 -1.61
CA GLU A 28 0.30 -9.57 -1.99
C GLU A 28 0.07 -9.97 -3.46
N PRO A 29 1.14 -10.07 -4.27
CA PRO A 29 0.99 -10.49 -5.65
C PRO A 29 0.33 -11.87 -5.65
N VAL A 30 -0.79 -11.99 -6.37
CA VAL A 30 -1.46 -13.28 -6.57
C VAL A 30 -0.50 -14.17 -7.35
N VAL A 31 0.15 -15.11 -6.65
CA VAL A 31 0.98 -16.14 -7.29
C VAL A 31 0.03 -17.15 -7.92
N ILE A 32 -0.20 -17.02 -9.22
CA ILE A 32 -0.93 -18.01 -10.00
C ILE A 32 0.01 -19.21 -10.14
N ALA A 33 -0.42 -20.39 -9.64
CA ALA A 33 0.33 -21.62 -9.84
C ALA A 33 0.41 -21.92 -11.34
N GLU A 34 1.62 -22.07 -11.86
CA GLU A 34 1.81 -22.52 -13.23
C GLU A 34 1.41 -23.99 -13.36
N PRO A 35 0.80 -24.39 -14.49
CA PRO A 35 0.51 -25.80 -14.75
C PRO A 35 1.81 -26.61 -14.81
N VAL A 36 1.82 -27.78 -14.17
CA VAL A 36 2.92 -28.73 -14.30
C VAL A 36 2.69 -29.55 -15.58
N TYR A 37 3.72 -29.65 -16.41
CA TYR A 37 3.66 -30.40 -17.67
C TYR A 37 4.46 -31.70 -17.58
N ASP A 38 3.93 -32.76 -18.19
CA ASP A 38 4.69 -33.98 -18.46
C ASP A 38 5.72 -33.76 -19.58
N LYS A 39 6.57 -34.77 -19.84
CA LYS A 39 7.59 -34.72 -20.91
C LYS A 39 7.01 -34.65 -22.33
N TYR A 40 5.70 -34.80 -22.49
CA TYR A 40 4.97 -34.75 -23.76
C TYR A 40 4.21 -33.43 -23.92
N GLY A 41 4.23 -32.54 -22.91
CA GLY A 41 3.53 -31.25 -22.93
C GLY A 41 2.07 -31.31 -22.48
N ASN A 42 1.63 -32.40 -21.84
CA ASN A 42 0.30 -32.47 -21.24
C ASN A 42 0.31 -31.94 -19.80
N VAL A 43 -0.77 -31.28 -19.39
CA VAL A 43 -0.95 -30.85 -17.99
C VAL A 43 -1.15 -32.09 -17.11
N VAL A 44 -0.40 -32.16 -16.02
CA VAL A 44 -0.58 -33.15 -14.95
C VAL A 44 -1.25 -32.47 -13.76
N GLU A 45 -2.45 -32.96 -13.40
CA GLU A 45 -3.23 -32.54 -12.21
C GLU A 45 -2.60 -33.05 -10.90
#